data_AF-A0A2N6D498-F1
#
_entry.id   AF-A0A2N6D498-F1
#
_cell.length_a   1.000
_cell.length_b   1.000
_cell.length_c   1.000
_cell.angle_alpha   90.00
_cell.angle_beta   90.00
_cell.angle_gamma   90.00
#
_symmetry.space_group_name_H-M   'P 1'
#
loop_
_entity.id
_entity.type
_entity.pdbx_description
1 polymer ?
#
loop_
_entity_poly.entity_id
_entity_poly.type
_entity_poly.pdbx_seq_one_letter_code
_entity_poly.pdbx_strand_id
1 'polypeptide(L)'
;MWQKIKEFSGKDPLLFTIILAIAITAGGFGFVMQMHMTSGAKFCKTCHPKEEIAVRGEYYTWRKGVHSEVDVSCLDCHGAPGIKGYMNAHIVAGMRSMYHELFTPEEEVIKHLTEFGSTVEGAQHAASEEACAYCHSDAANIDMRRNRVIKIAGEFRHMDEVVMPAYREEYGRNDIMEEGVSAGVEPNHKVHTEAGIGCMNCHLGVGHSGERFKQPEMETCFTCHDEVRATAKVPANEDCASCHVSQKGIQQGTYVKELPGDEWYMASLDCSDCHESAFVRPNTDKCVTCHEDASYGEMMSEIQASFNAKLPVAQKSRDDMMLNREHMSHGQLALANELIYIVRVIEKDGSAGVHNPEYFDTMFDKVAELEKAVAEYVEPVEAEEHHAPAMEAHGEEADAHAAPAEEAHGPVNSEELMANLDGIEVINLGEKYAPNGKKPAVKFEHKAHAEKLECTNCHSDPEGGVLKVEVPEEVKGTNNVFHKKLCITCHKEKKVKKSCNTCHKK
;
A
#
# COMPACT_ATOMS: atom_id res chain seq x y z
N MET A 1 56.13 0.08 -1.97
CA MET A 1 54.99 0.34 -1.06
C MET A 1 54.99 -0.63 0.12
N TRP A 2 55.00 -1.95 -0.12
CA TRP A 2 54.98 -2.99 0.92
C TRP A 2 56.12 -2.94 1.96
N GLN A 3 57.37 -2.70 1.54
CA GLN A 3 58.49 -2.55 2.48
C GLN A 3 58.34 -1.37 3.44
N LYS A 4 57.79 -0.24 2.97
CA LYS A 4 57.55 0.95 3.79
C LYS A 4 56.46 0.72 4.85
N ILE A 5 55.42 -0.04 4.49
CA ILE A 5 54.35 -0.46 5.43
C ILE A 5 54.93 -1.39 6.49
N LYS A 6 55.77 -2.35 6.08
CA LYS A 6 56.42 -3.29 7.01
C LYS A 6 57.35 -2.56 8.00
N GLU A 7 58.16 -1.62 7.53
CA GLU A 7 59.00 -0.78 8.39
C GLU A 7 58.19 0.11 9.34
N PHE A 8 57.11 0.72 8.85
CA PHE A 8 56.23 1.54 9.68
C PHE A 8 55.53 0.72 10.77
N SER A 9 54.98 -0.45 10.42
CA SER A 9 54.34 -1.37 11.37
C SER A 9 55.28 -1.87 12.47
N GLY A 10 56.58 -1.97 12.19
CA GLY A 10 57.60 -2.34 13.17
C GLY A 10 58.10 -1.17 14.03
N LYS A 11 58.04 0.07 13.52
CA LYS A 11 58.46 1.28 14.25
C LYS A 11 57.44 1.75 15.27
N ASP A 12 56.15 1.73 14.91
CA ASP A 12 55.06 2.16 15.78
C ASP A 12 53.85 1.23 15.62
N PRO A 13 53.84 0.08 16.32
CA PRO A 13 52.78 -0.91 16.18
C PRO A 13 51.43 -0.41 16.72
N LEU A 14 51.42 0.50 17.70
CA LEU A 14 50.18 1.09 18.22
C LEU A 14 49.55 2.04 17.19
N LEU A 15 50.34 2.94 16.62
CA LEU A 15 49.83 3.85 15.59
C LEU A 15 49.39 3.08 14.33
N PHE A 16 50.15 2.05 13.93
CA PHE A 16 49.76 1.19 12.81
C PHE A 16 48.45 0.45 13.07
N THR A 17 48.25 -0.11 14.26
CA THR A 17 46.99 -0.79 14.62
C THR A 17 45.81 0.17 14.69
N ILE A 18 46.00 1.39 15.23
CA ILE A 18 44.97 2.44 15.22
C ILE A 18 44.60 2.82 13.78
N ILE A 19 45.58 3.08 12.90
CA ILE A 19 45.32 3.42 11.49
C ILE A 19 44.58 2.28 10.79
N LEU A 20 44.98 1.03 11.02
CA LEU A 20 44.31 -0.13 10.45
C LEU A 20 42.87 -0.28 10.96
N ALA A 21 42.64 -0.08 12.26
CA ALA A 21 41.31 -0.10 12.85
C ALA A 21 40.41 1.01 12.28
N ILE A 22 40.94 2.23 12.12
CA ILE A 22 40.21 3.34 11.47
C ILE A 22 39.90 3.00 10.02
N ALA A 23 40.87 2.46 9.26
CA ALA A 23 40.65 2.08 7.87
C ALA A 23 39.60 0.97 7.71
N ILE A 24 39.62 -0.04 8.58
CA ILE A 24 38.61 -1.10 8.59
C ILE A 24 37.24 -0.55 8.99
N THR A 25 37.18 0.32 10.00
CA THR A 25 35.90 0.90 10.47
C THR A 25 35.31 1.84 9.42
N ALA A 26 36.11 2.75 8.86
CA ALA A 26 35.68 3.67 7.81
C ALA A 26 35.32 2.93 6.51
N GLY A 27 36.11 1.91 6.12
CA GLY A 27 35.81 1.07 4.98
C GLY A 27 34.55 0.24 5.17
N GLY A 28 34.36 -0.32 6.38
CA GLY A 28 33.15 -1.06 6.75
C GLY A 28 31.91 -0.16 6.75
N PHE A 29 32.00 1.04 7.33
CA PHE A 29 30.93 2.03 7.30
C PHE A 29 30.59 2.45 5.86
N GLY A 30 31.58 2.77 5.04
CA GLY A 30 31.38 3.10 3.64
C GLY A 30 30.74 1.97 2.84
N PHE A 31 31.10 0.72 3.14
CA PHE A 31 30.48 -0.46 2.53
C PHE A 31 29.00 -0.62 2.93
N VAL A 32 28.67 -0.46 4.22
CA VAL A 32 27.27 -0.51 4.69
C VAL A 32 26.43 0.59 4.04
N MET A 33 26.94 1.81 3.98
CA MET A 33 26.26 2.93 3.30
C MET A 33 26.00 2.62 1.82
N GLN A 34 26.98 2.06 1.12
CA GLN A 34 26.82 1.66 -0.27
C GLN A 34 25.73 0.59 -0.44
N MET A 35 25.69 -0.41 0.45
CA MET A 35 24.65 -1.44 0.42
C MET A 35 23.26 -0.85 0.64
N HIS A 36 23.11 0.05 1.61
CA HIS A 36 21.84 0.71 1.90
C HIS A 36 21.34 1.52 0.68
N MET A 37 22.23 2.27 0.02
CA MET A 37 21.90 2.98 -1.22
C MET A 37 21.43 2.03 -2.34
N THR A 38 21.98 0.82 -2.42
CA THR A 38 21.60 -0.20 -3.41
C THR A 38 20.43 -1.08 -2.98
N SER A 39 19.90 -0.88 -1.76
CA SER A 39 18.77 -1.65 -1.21
C SER A 39 17.41 -1.02 -1.54
N GLY A 40 17.40 0.28 -1.85
CA GLY A 40 16.17 1.02 -2.12
C GLY A 40 15.59 0.72 -3.50
N ALA A 41 14.26 0.76 -3.61
CA ALA A 41 13.55 0.55 -4.88
C ALA A 41 14.03 1.51 -6.00
N LYS A 42 14.46 2.73 -5.66
CA LYS A 42 15.05 3.69 -6.61
C LYS A 42 16.30 3.15 -7.30
N PHE A 43 17.12 2.35 -6.62
CA PHE A 43 18.26 1.68 -7.26
C PHE A 43 17.78 0.60 -8.21
N CYS A 44 16.80 -0.22 -7.83
CA CYS A 44 16.25 -1.25 -8.72
C CYS A 44 15.72 -0.65 -10.04
N LYS A 45 15.15 0.57 -10.01
CA LYS A 45 14.71 1.31 -11.22
C LYS A 45 15.81 1.48 -12.27
N THR A 46 17.09 1.52 -11.91
CA THR A 46 18.18 1.71 -12.89
C THR A 46 18.27 0.55 -13.89
N CYS A 47 17.92 -0.65 -13.45
CA CYS A 47 17.89 -1.86 -14.29
C CYS A 47 16.46 -2.25 -14.72
N HIS A 48 15.45 -1.80 -13.97
CA HIS A 48 14.03 -1.99 -14.25
C HIS A 48 13.32 -0.65 -14.58
N PRO A 49 13.67 0.03 -15.70
CA PRO A 49 13.22 1.39 -15.98
C PRO A 49 11.90 1.47 -16.75
N LYS A 50 11.31 0.35 -17.18
CA LYS A 50 10.11 0.40 -18.03
C LYS A 50 8.92 0.90 -17.23
N GLU A 51 8.10 1.72 -17.88
CA GLU A 51 6.91 2.34 -17.29
C GLU A 51 5.63 1.64 -17.81
N GLU A 52 5.68 0.32 -17.93
CA GLU A 52 4.58 -0.54 -18.41
C GLU A 52 4.59 -1.89 -17.68
N ILE A 53 3.48 -2.64 -17.78
CA ILE A 53 3.38 -4.00 -17.21
C ILE A 53 4.10 -4.97 -18.17
N ALA A 54 5.41 -5.05 -18.04
CA ALA A 54 6.26 -5.94 -18.82
C ALA A 54 7.55 -6.28 -18.04
N VAL A 55 8.34 -7.22 -18.57
CA VAL A 55 9.69 -7.50 -18.08
C VAL A 55 10.53 -6.21 -18.06
N ARG A 56 11.20 -5.93 -16.93
CA ARG A 56 11.88 -4.66 -16.60
C ARG A 56 10.94 -3.51 -16.21
N GLY A 57 9.66 -3.78 -15.99
CA GLY A 57 8.65 -2.84 -15.49
C GLY A 57 8.30 -3.05 -14.01
N GLU A 58 9.08 -3.83 -13.28
CA GLU A 58 8.80 -4.28 -11.91
C GLU A 58 8.73 -3.11 -10.93
N TYR A 59 9.60 -2.09 -11.10
CA TYR A 59 9.50 -0.85 -10.31
C TYR A 59 8.19 -0.10 -10.60
N TYR A 60 7.77 -0.07 -11.87
CA TYR A 60 6.53 0.60 -12.28
C TYR A 60 5.28 -0.08 -11.74
N THR A 61 5.29 -1.41 -11.67
CA THR A 61 4.14 -2.17 -11.15
C THR A 61 4.13 -2.19 -9.62
N TRP A 62 5.29 -2.34 -8.97
CA TRP A 62 5.42 -2.29 -7.52
C TRP A 62 4.92 -0.95 -6.93
N ARG A 63 5.33 0.19 -7.52
CA ARG A 63 4.96 1.53 -7.02
C ARG A 63 3.46 1.85 -7.08
N LYS A 64 2.67 1.00 -7.73
CA LYS A 64 1.21 1.12 -7.77
C LYS A 64 0.52 0.28 -6.70
N GLY A 65 1.23 -0.69 -6.12
CA GLY A 65 0.73 -1.62 -5.12
C GLY A 65 0.75 -1.04 -3.71
N VAL A 66 -0.11 -1.55 -2.84
CA VAL A 66 -0.24 -1.10 -1.45
C VAL A 66 1.03 -1.25 -0.61
N HIS A 67 1.91 -2.20 -0.94
CA HIS A 67 3.19 -2.36 -0.24
C HIS A 67 4.09 -1.13 -0.40
N SER A 68 4.04 -0.47 -1.56
CA SER A 68 4.80 0.78 -1.77
C SER A 68 4.26 1.97 -0.99
N GLU A 69 2.98 1.94 -0.57
CA GLU A 69 2.35 3.00 0.23
C GLU A 69 2.81 3.00 1.69
N VAL A 70 3.44 1.90 2.16
CA VAL A 70 3.92 1.72 3.55
C VAL A 70 5.43 1.42 3.59
N ASP A 71 6.17 1.97 2.63
CA ASP A 71 7.63 1.87 2.50
C ASP A 71 8.23 0.45 2.46
N VAL A 72 7.45 -0.54 2.01
CA VAL A 72 7.98 -1.89 1.73
C VAL A 72 8.65 -1.87 0.36
N SER A 73 9.98 -1.84 0.37
CA SER A 73 10.85 -1.76 -0.81
C SER A 73 10.96 -3.12 -1.54
N CYS A 74 11.53 -3.12 -2.76
CA CYS A 74 11.73 -4.33 -3.55
C CYS A 74 12.51 -5.41 -2.75
N LEU A 75 13.57 -5.00 -2.05
CA LEU A 75 14.43 -5.93 -1.33
C LEU A 75 13.77 -6.51 -0.06
N ASP A 76 12.70 -5.88 0.44
CA ASP A 76 11.96 -6.42 1.58
C ASP A 76 11.25 -7.72 1.20
N CYS A 77 10.78 -7.86 -0.05
CA CYS A 77 10.21 -9.10 -0.55
C CYS A 77 11.27 -10.04 -1.13
N HIS A 78 12.27 -9.50 -1.84
CA HIS A 78 13.28 -10.30 -2.55
C HIS A 78 14.44 -10.80 -1.67
N GLY A 79 14.63 -10.22 -0.48
CA GLY A 79 15.65 -10.62 0.48
C GLY A 79 15.05 -11.23 1.73
N ALA A 80 15.47 -12.44 2.11
CA ALA A 80 14.98 -13.09 3.33
C ALA A 80 15.20 -12.22 4.60
N PRO A 81 14.36 -12.38 5.65
CA PRO A 81 14.50 -11.62 6.89
C PRO A 81 15.85 -11.83 7.59
N GLY A 82 16.40 -10.72 8.07
CA GLY A 82 17.64 -10.64 8.85
C GLY A 82 18.93 -10.55 8.06
N ILE A 83 20.04 -10.30 8.78
CA ILE A 83 21.31 -9.88 8.18
C ILE A 83 21.89 -10.89 7.18
N LYS A 84 21.68 -12.19 7.42
CA LYS A 84 22.11 -13.24 6.49
C LYS A 84 21.35 -13.14 5.17
N GLY A 85 20.04 -12.90 5.22
CA GLY A 85 19.21 -12.72 4.04
C GLY A 85 19.58 -11.43 3.30
N TYR A 86 19.76 -10.34 4.03
CA TYR A 86 20.25 -9.06 3.49
C TYR A 86 21.59 -9.20 2.76
N MET A 87 22.58 -9.84 3.39
CA MET A 87 23.90 -10.09 2.78
C MET A 87 23.81 -11.04 1.58
N ASN A 88 22.97 -12.08 1.66
CA ASN A 88 22.78 -12.99 0.53
C ASN A 88 22.20 -12.25 -0.68
N ALA A 89 21.17 -11.43 -0.46
CA ALA A 89 20.51 -10.69 -1.52
C ALA A 89 21.46 -9.73 -2.24
N HIS A 90 22.36 -9.06 -1.52
CA HIS A 90 23.34 -8.15 -2.11
C HIS A 90 24.56 -8.85 -2.72
N ILE A 91 25.19 -9.75 -1.95
CA ILE A 91 26.50 -10.30 -2.31
C ILE A 91 26.33 -11.51 -3.22
N VAL A 92 25.42 -12.42 -2.90
CA VAL A 92 25.29 -13.67 -3.65
C VAL A 92 24.33 -13.48 -4.82
N ALA A 93 23.08 -13.11 -4.53
CA ALA A 93 22.07 -12.92 -5.55
C ALA A 93 22.40 -11.70 -6.43
N GLY A 94 22.71 -10.55 -5.83
CA GLY A 94 23.07 -9.32 -6.55
C GLY A 94 24.26 -9.49 -7.50
N MET A 95 25.36 -10.14 -7.06
CA MET A 95 26.49 -10.41 -7.97
C MET A 95 26.13 -11.41 -9.08
N ARG A 96 25.31 -12.42 -8.80
CA ARG A 96 24.83 -13.37 -9.83
C ARG A 96 23.94 -12.65 -10.84
N SER A 97 23.02 -11.80 -10.40
CA SER A 97 22.15 -11.02 -11.27
C SER A 97 22.96 -10.04 -12.13
N MET A 98 23.94 -9.35 -11.54
CA MET A 98 24.85 -8.47 -12.29
C MET A 98 25.68 -9.24 -13.32
N TYR A 99 26.23 -10.40 -12.95
CA TYR A 99 26.95 -11.26 -13.89
C TYR A 99 26.02 -11.74 -15.02
N HIS A 100 24.80 -12.15 -14.67
CA HIS A 100 23.80 -12.58 -15.64
C HIS A 100 23.47 -11.45 -16.63
N GLU A 101 23.21 -10.24 -16.13
CA GLU A 101 22.91 -9.04 -16.93
C GLU A 101 24.05 -8.65 -17.87
N LEU A 102 25.31 -8.78 -17.44
CA LEU A 102 26.47 -8.36 -18.25
C LEU A 102 26.92 -9.40 -19.28
N PHE A 103 26.76 -10.69 -18.98
CA PHE A 103 27.37 -11.77 -19.75
C PHE A 103 26.38 -12.71 -20.44
N THR A 104 25.06 -12.54 -20.21
CA THR A 104 24.02 -13.34 -20.86
C THR A 104 23.37 -12.54 -21.99
N PRO A 105 23.07 -13.15 -23.15
CA PRO A 105 22.31 -12.47 -24.21
C PRO A 105 20.98 -11.94 -23.69
N GLU A 106 20.58 -10.76 -24.15
CA GLU A 106 19.36 -10.06 -23.71
C GLU A 106 18.10 -10.93 -23.82
N GLU A 107 17.98 -11.72 -24.89
CA GLU A 107 16.85 -12.64 -25.11
C GLU A 107 16.71 -13.67 -23.98
N GLU A 108 17.82 -14.26 -23.54
CA GLU A 108 17.82 -15.23 -22.44
C GLU A 108 17.56 -14.54 -21.09
N VAL A 109 18.07 -13.32 -20.88
CA VAL A 109 17.74 -12.52 -19.68
C VAL A 109 16.23 -12.25 -19.62
N ILE A 110 15.63 -11.80 -20.73
CA ILE A 110 14.19 -11.54 -20.80
C ILE A 110 13.40 -12.81 -20.54
N LYS A 111 13.82 -13.94 -21.11
CA LYS A 111 13.18 -15.25 -20.89
C LYS A 111 13.20 -15.65 -19.41
N HIS A 112 14.36 -15.59 -18.75
CA HIS A 112 14.45 -15.93 -17.33
C HIS A 112 13.65 -14.97 -16.45
N LEU A 113 13.70 -13.67 -16.71
CA LEU A 113 12.88 -12.69 -15.97
C LEU A 113 11.38 -12.94 -16.17
N THR A 114 10.98 -13.32 -17.38
CA THR A 114 9.59 -13.72 -17.67
C THR A 114 9.21 -14.93 -16.83
N GLU A 115 10.05 -15.96 -16.79
CA GLU A 115 9.81 -17.15 -15.97
C GLU A 115 9.68 -16.79 -14.48
N PHE A 116 10.61 -16.00 -13.93
CA PHE A 116 10.56 -15.58 -12.52
C PHE A 116 9.33 -14.73 -12.18
N GLY A 117 8.80 -13.97 -13.13
CA GLY A 117 7.61 -13.15 -12.93
C GLY A 117 6.27 -13.86 -13.20
N SER A 118 6.28 -15.05 -13.82
CA SER A 118 5.06 -15.69 -14.33
C SER A 118 4.83 -17.13 -13.87
N THR A 119 5.77 -17.75 -13.15
CA THR A 119 5.61 -19.08 -12.56
C THR A 119 5.72 -19.04 -11.05
N VAL A 120 5.07 -20.01 -10.38
CA VAL A 120 5.13 -20.13 -8.91
C VAL A 120 6.56 -20.43 -8.47
N GLU A 121 7.22 -21.39 -9.11
CA GLU A 121 8.59 -21.80 -8.79
C GLU A 121 9.58 -20.68 -9.03
N GLY A 122 9.41 -19.93 -10.13
CA GLY A 122 10.22 -18.77 -10.45
C GLY A 122 10.07 -17.65 -9.41
N ALA A 123 8.83 -17.36 -9.01
CA ALA A 123 8.54 -16.36 -7.99
C ALA A 123 9.07 -16.76 -6.61
N GLN A 124 8.93 -18.03 -6.22
CA GLN A 124 9.49 -18.58 -4.96
C GLN A 124 11.02 -18.61 -4.97
N HIS A 125 11.64 -18.73 -6.14
CA HIS A 125 13.08 -18.60 -6.27
C HIS A 125 13.54 -17.15 -6.09
N ALA A 126 12.77 -16.20 -6.62
CA ALA A 126 13.13 -14.79 -6.65
C ALA A 126 12.77 -14.03 -5.36
N ALA A 127 11.72 -14.43 -4.65
CA ALA A 127 11.21 -13.77 -3.46
C ALA A 127 11.11 -14.74 -2.27
N SER A 128 11.25 -14.19 -1.06
CA SER A 128 11.26 -14.98 0.16
C SER A 128 9.85 -15.12 0.73
N GLU A 129 9.34 -16.35 0.83
CA GLU A 129 8.06 -16.60 1.53
C GLU A 129 8.12 -16.19 3.00
N GLU A 130 9.29 -16.33 3.62
CA GLU A 130 9.54 -15.88 4.98
C GLU A 130 9.37 -14.36 5.13
N ALA A 131 9.66 -13.57 4.11
CA ALA A 131 9.45 -12.12 4.15
C ALA A 131 7.96 -11.77 4.24
N CYS A 132 7.10 -12.50 3.53
CA CYS A 132 5.66 -12.33 3.64
C CYS A 132 5.20 -12.65 5.07
N ALA A 133 5.59 -13.82 5.60
CA ALA A 133 5.20 -14.25 6.94
C ALA A 133 5.75 -13.31 8.03
N TYR A 134 6.94 -12.74 7.84
CA TYR A 134 7.55 -11.82 8.79
C TYR A 134 6.72 -10.55 9.02
N CYS A 135 6.02 -10.07 7.99
CA CYS A 135 5.16 -8.88 8.05
C CYS A 135 3.66 -9.19 8.20
N HIS A 136 3.24 -10.46 8.05
CA HIS A 136 1.83 -10.83 8.10
C HIS A 136 1.47 -11.85 9.20
N SER A 137 2.45 -12.37 9.95
CA SER A 137 2.24 -13.27 11.07
C SER A 137 3.09 -12.89 12.29
N ASP A 138 2.44 -12.75 13.43
CA ASP A 138 3.08 -12.43 14.71
C ASP A 138 4.02 -13.53 15.14
N ALA A 139 3.55 -14.78 15.05
CA ALA A 139 4.34 -15.95 15.43
C ALA A 139 5.61 -16.09 14.57
N ALA A 140 5.50 -15.87 13.25
CA ALA A 140 6.65 -15.92 12.35
C ALA A 140 7.65 -14.79 12.63
N ASN A 141 7.17 -13.56 12.84
CA ASN A 141 8.02 -12.43 13.19
C ASN A 141 8.79 -12.69 14.50
N ILE A 142 8.09 -13.11 15.55
CA ILE A 142 8.67 -13.42 16.88
C ILE A 142 9.71 -14.55 16.77
N ASP A 143 9.39 -15.63 16.08
CA ASP A 143 10.32 -16.76 15.91
C ASP A 143 11.59 -16.33 15.17
N MET A 144 11.44 -15.64 14.04
CA MET A 144 12.58 -15.17 13.25
C MET A 144 13.43 -14.15 14.02
N ARG A 145 12.82 -13.23 14.77
CA ARG A 145 13.53 -12.29 15.66
C ARG A 145 14.29 -13.00 16.79
N ARG A 146 13.75 -14.09 17.32
CA ARG A 146 14.40 -14.89 18.38
C ARG A 146 15.56 -15.73 17.84
N ASN A 147 15.42 -16.27 16.64
CA ASN A 147 16.34 -17.27 16.09
C ASN A 147 17.37 -16.69 15.11
N ARG A 148 17.22 -15.42 14.69
CA ARG A 148 18.09 -14.77 13.70
C ARG A 148 18.59 -13.44 14.22
N VAL A 149 19.75 -13.03 13.70
CA VAL A 149 20.23 -11.65 13.84
C VAL A 149 19.52 -10.83 12.78
N ILE A 150 18.50 -10.07 13.17
CA ILE A 150 17.73 -9.25 12.23
C ILE A 150 18.57 -8.10 11.70
N LYS A 151 19.07 -7.26 12.60
CA LYS A 151 19.98 -6.17 12.26
C LYS A 151 21.16 -6.13 13.22
N ILE A 152 22.27 -5.58 12.76
CA ILE A 152 23.36 -5.08 13.60
C ILE A 152 23.12 -3.57 13.76
N ALA A 153 23.81 -2.87 14.65
CA ALA A 153 23.59 -1.44 14.90
C ALA A 153 23.36 -0.60 13.61
N GLY A 154 22.37 0.30 13.66
CA GLY A 154 21.90 1.08 12.52
C GLY A 154 20.58 0.57 11.92
N GLU A 155 20.06 1.32 10.97
CA GLU A 155 18.88 0.96 10.16
C GLU A 155 19.36 0.36 8.82
N PHE A 156 18.71 -0.72 8.36
CA PHE A 156 19.13 -1.47 7.16
C PHE A 156 18.05 -1.48 6.08
N ARG A 157 16.93 -2.14 6.37
CA ARG A 157 15.72 -2.17 5.55
C ARG A 157 14.52 -1.88 6.43
N HIS A 158 13.45 -1.36 5.83
CA HIS A 158 12.19 -1.16 6.53
C HIS A 158 11.69 -2.45 7.20
N MET A 159 11.72 -3.58 6.49
CA MET A 159 11.31 -4.86 7.06
C MET A 159 12.10 -5.24 8.32
N ASP A 160 13.38 -4.87 8.44
CA ASP A 160 14.19 -5.24 9.61
C ASP A 160 13.75 -4.46 10.89
N GLU A 161 13.01 -3.36 10.72
CA GLU A 161 12.40 -2.56 11.80
C GLU A 161 11.00 -3.06 12.21
N VAL A 162 10.35 -3.88 11.39
CA VAL A 162 8.98 -4.35 11.61
C VAL A 162 8.88 -5.28 12.83
N VAL A 163 8.26 -4.82 13.92
CA VAL A 163 8.01 -5.61 15.14
C VAL A 163 6.52 -5.91 15.26
N MET A 164 6.18 -7.20 15.39
CA MET A 164 4.80 -7.65 15.58
C MET A 164 4.44 -7.83 17.07
N PRO A 165 3.17 -7.65 17.46
CA PRO A 165 2.01 -7.31 16.60
C PRO A 165 1.87 -5.81 16.28
N ALA A 166 2.65 -4.96 16.95
CA ALA A 166 2.50 -3.50 16.90
C ALA A 166 2.41 -2.95 15.46
N TYR A 167 3.28 -3.41 14.55
CA TYR A 167 3.27 -2.96 13.15
C TYR A 167 1.94 -3.27 12.44
N ARG A 168 1.41 -4.50 12.52
CA ARG A 168 0.14 -4.83 11.85
C ARG A 168 -1.06 -4.13 12.50
N GLU A 169 -1.02 -3.97 13.82
CA GLU A 169 -2.08 -3.32 14.60
C GLU A 169 -2.15 -1.83 14.28
N GLU A 170 -1.02 -1.16 14.06
CA GLU A 170 -0.95 0.22 13.57
C GLU A 170 -1.76 0.39 12.27
N TYR A 171 -1.71 -0.62 11.39
CA TYR A 171 -2.44 -0.64 10.12
C TYR A 171 -3.84 -1.29 10.20
N GLY A 172 -4.30 -1.69 11.38
CA GLY A 172 -5.59 -2.38 11.56
C GLY A 172 -5.66 -3.67 10.72
N ARG A 173 -4.59 -4.46 10.73
CA ARG A 173 -4.48 -5.70 9.95
C ARG A 173 -4.45 -6.93 10.86
N ASN A 174 -5.10 -7.97 10.37
CA ASN A 174 -5.15 -9.27 11.03
C ASN A 174 -3.82 -10.02 10.89
N ASP A 175 -3.53 -10.90 11.85
CA ASP A 175 -2.56 -11.99 11.64
C ASP A 175 -3.19 -13.01 10.67
N ILE A 176 -2.59 -13.18 9.49
CA ILE A 176 -3.19 -14.03 8.44
C ILE A 176 -3.23 -15.52 8.80
N MET A 177 -2.41 -15.95 9.77
CA MET A 177 -2.27 -17.35 10.19
C MET A 177 -3.20 -17.70 11.35
N GLU A 178 -3.46 -16.75 12.26
CA GLU A 178 -4.28 -17.01 13.45
C GLU A 178 -5.67 -16.36 13.38
N GLU A 179 -5.79 -15.17 12.78
CA GLU A 179 -7.04 -14.39 12.71
C GLU A 179 -7.70 -14.43 11.31
N GLY A 180 -6.96 -14.86 10.28
CA GLY A 180 -7.44 -14.96 8.91
C GLY A 180 -7.50 -13.61 8.17
N VAL A 181 -8.22 -13.56 7.07
CA VAL A 181 -8.43 -12.33 6.29
C VAL A 181 -9.49 -11.44 6.92
N SER A 182 -9.32 -10.12 6.80
CA SER A 182 -10.26 -9.17 7.39
C SER A 182 -11.65 -9.17 6.74
N ALA A 183 -11.77 -9.57 5.46
CA ALA A 183 -13.04 -9.63 4.75
C ALA A 183 -12.91 -10.40 3.43
N GLY A 184 -14.02 -10.94 2.92
CA GLY A 184 -14.08 -11.66 1.65
C GLY A 184 -13.95 -13.18 1.82
N VAL A 185 -13.18 -13.81 0.93
CA VAL A 185 -12.93 -15.26 0.93
C VAL A 185 -11.79 -15.57 1.90
N GLU A 186 -12.05 -16.48 2.84
CA GLU A 186 -11.07 -16.99 3.79
C GLU A 186 -10.43 -18.29 3.26
N PRO A 187 -9.16 -18.27 2.83
CA PRO A 187 -8.48 -19.48 2.40
C PRO A 187 -7.99 -20.33 3.59
N ASN A 188 -7.90 -19.80 4.81
CA ASN A 188 -7.22 -20.40 5.95
C ASN A 188 -5.74 -20.67 5.63
N HIS A 189 -4.93 -19.61 5.68
CA HIS A 189 -3.50 -19.66 5.35
C HIS A 189 -2.73 -20.70 6.16
N LYS A 190 -3.09 -20.89 7.44
CA LYS A 190 -2.44 -21.87 8.31
C LYS A 190 -2.55 -23.29 7.78
N VAL A 191 -3.76 -23.72 7.41
CA VAL A 191 -3.97 -25.06 6.85
C VAL A 191 -3.21 -25.26 5.54
N HIS A 192 -3.18 -24.24 4.68
CA HIS A 192 -2.48 -24.32 3.39
C HIS A 192 -0.96 -24.36 3.56
N THR A 193 -0.40 -23.52 4.42
CA THR A 193 1.03 -23.47 4.68
C THR A 193 1.53 -24.72 5.41
N GLU A 194 0.74 -25.27 6.34
CA GLU A 194 1.02 -26.57 6.98
C GLU A 194 0.98 -27.74 5.98
N ALA A 195 0.20 -27.62 4.91
CA ALA A 195 0.19 -28.56 3.78
C ALA A 195 1.36 -28.36 2.80
N GLY A 196 2.25 -27.40 3.06
CA GLY A 196 3.40 -27.09 2.20
C GLY A 196 3.06 -26.24 0.97
N ILE A 197 1.89 -25.58 0.97
CA ILE A 197 1.50 -24.65 -0.08
C ILE A 197 2.08 -23.28 0.24
N GLY A 198 2.83 -22.73 -0.70
CA GLY A 198 3.53 -21.46 -0.57
C GLY A 198 2.64 -20.25 -0.87
N CYS A 199 3.09 -19.06 -0.49
CA CYS A 199 2.34 -17.82 -0.67
C CYS A 199 2.04 -17.54 -2.16
N MET A 200 3.01 -17.85 -3.02
CA MET A 200 2.98 -17.55 -4.46
C MET A 200 2.07 -18.51 -5.23
N ASN A 201 1.64 -19.63 -4.63
CA ASN A 201 0.62 -20.50 -5.23
C ASN A 201 -0.71 -19.76 -5.44
N CYS A 202 -1.00 -18.75 -4.61
CA CYS A 202 -2.20 -17.92 -4.74
C CYS A 202 -1.89 -16.45 -5.06
N HIS A 203 -0.79 -15.91 -4.54
CA HIS A 203 -0.40 -14.50 -4.69
C HIS A 203 0.63 -14.25 -5.78
N LEU A 204 0.61 -15.03 -6.86
CA LEU A 204 1.51 -14.84 -8.01
C LEU A 204 1.39 -13.41 -8.56
N GLY A 205 2.52 -12.72 -8.70
CA GLY A 205 2.58 -11.36 -9.21
C GLY A 205 2.12 -10.27 -8.22
N VAL A 206 2.03 -10.54 -6.91
CA VAL A 206 1.60 -9.57 -5.88
C VAL A 206 2.30 -8.21 -5.95
N GLY A 207 3.60 -8.19 -6.26
CA GLY A 207 4.39 -6.96 -6.44
C GLY A 207 4.53 -6.49 -7.88
N HIS A 208 3.99 -7.24 -8.85
CA HIS A 208 4.27 -7.07 -10.27
C HIS A 208 3.04 -6.95 -11.18
N SER A 209 1.83 -7.04 -10.64
CA SER A 209 0.58 -6.94 -11.41
C SER A 209 0.26 -5.52 -11.90
N GLY A 210 0.79 -4.50 -11.21
CA GLY A 210 0.41 -3.10 -11.43
C GLY A 210 -0.98 -2.75 -10.90
N GLU A 211 -1.62 -3.68 -10.17
CA GLU A 211 -2.86 -3.46 -9.44
C GLU A 211 -2.56 -2.96 -8.03
N ARG A 212 -3.35 -2.00 -7.53
CA ARG A 212 -3.20 -1.51 -6.16
C ARG A 212 -3.39 -2.63 -5.13
N PHE A 213 -4.40 -3.47 -5.33
CA PHE A 213 -4.70 -4.64 -4.51
C PHE A 213 -4.76 -5.89 -5.39
N LYS A 214 -3.63 -6.60 -5.54
CA LYS A 214 -3.63 -7.89 -6.24
C LYS A 214 -4.22 -8.97 -5.34
N GLN A 215 -5.43 -9.41 -5.65
CA GLN A 215 -6.09 -10.53 -4.97
C GLN A 215 -5.96 -11.81 -5.80
N PRO A 216 -5.90 -13.00 -5.16
CA PRO A 216 -6.04 -14.27 -5.87
C PRO A 216 -7.40 -14.36 -6.58
N GLU A 217 -7.44 -15.12 -7.67
CA GLU A 217 -8.68 -15.40 -8.38
C GLU A 217 -9.32 -16.68 -7.84
N MET A 218 -10.65 -16.76 -7.81
CA MET A 218 -11.34 -17.97 -7.33
C MET A 218 -11.00 -19.21 -8.14
N GLU A 219 -10.68 -19.04 -9.43
CA GLU A 219 -10.23 -20.13 -10.30
C GLU A 219 -8.99 -20.83 -9.74
N THR A 220 -8.06 -20.09 -9.10
CA THR A 220 -6.88 -20.66 -8.44
C THR A 220 -7.27 -21.65 -7.34
N CYS A 221 -8.26 -21.30 -6.52
CA CYS A 221 -8.77 -22.16 -5.46
C CYS A 221 -9.47 -23.39 -6.06
N PHE A 222 -10.37 -23.17 -7.02
CA PHE A 222 -11.22 -24.21 -7.57
C PHE A 222 -10.44 -25.28 -8.32
N THR A 223 -9.53 -24.87 -9.20
CA THR A 223 -8.69 -25.79 -9.97
C THR A 223 -7.83 -26.65 -9.05
N CYS A 224 -7.13 -26.03 -8.08
CA CYS A 224 -6.29 -26.78 -7.16
C CYS A 224 -7.10 -27.74 -6.29
N HIS A 225 -8.22 -27.28 -5.71
CA HIS A 225 -9.07 -28.15 -4.88
C HIS A 225 -9.66 -29.31 -5.68
N ASP A 226 -10.11 -29.10 -6.92
CA ASP A 226 -10.60 -30.19 -7.77
C ASP A 226 -9.51 -31.23 -8.08
N GLU A 227 -8.29 -30.79 -8.37
CA GLU A 227 -7.16 -31.67 -8.67
C GLU A 227 -6.73 -32.53 -7.48
N VAL A 228 -6.76 -31.98 -6.27
CA VAL A 228 -6.27 -32.69 -5.06
C VAL A 228 -7.36 -33.44 -4.29
N ARG A 229 -8.64 -33.28 -4.64
CA ARG A 229 -9.77 -33.94 -3.94
C ARG A 229 -9.66 -35.46 -3.84
N ALA A 230 -8.97 -36.10 -4.78
CA ALA A 230 -8.77 -37.54 -4.77
C ALA A 230 -7.78 -37.99 -3.67
N THR A 231 -6.93 -37.10 -3.18
CA THR A 231 -5.79 -37.41 -2.29
C THR A 231 -5.79 -36.61 -0.99
N ALA A 232 -6.53 -35.49 -0.92
CA ALA A 232 -6.63 -34.62 0.23
C ALA A 232 -8.09 -34.31 0.58
N LYS A 233 -8.36 -34.11 1.88
CA LYS A 233 -9.67 -33.67 2.37
C LYS A 233 -9.75 -32.14 2.27
N VAL A 234 -10.19 -31.66 1.12
CA VAL A 234 -10.43 -30.22 0.86
C VAL A 234 -11.93 -29.93 0.72
N PRO A 235 -12.39 -28.71 1.03
CA PRO A 235 -13.77 -28.31 0.78
C PRO A 235 -14.14 -28.44 -0.69
N ALA A 236 -15.41 -28.74 -0.94
CA ALA A 236 -15.97 -28.75 -2.30
C ALA A 236 -16.17 -27.32 -2.81
N ASN A 237 -16.02 -27.06 -4.11
CA ASN A 237 -16.19 -25.74 -4.71
C ASN A 237 -17.64 -25.25 -4.58
N GLU A 238 -18.59 -26.19 -4.44
CA GLU A 238 -20.00 -25.94 -4.18
C GLU A 238 -20.30 -25.64 -2.71
N ASP A 239 -19.35 -25.91 -1.79
CA ASP A 239 -19.48 -25.58 -0.37
C ASP A 239 -19.09 -24.11 -0.14
N CYS A 240 -19.97 -23.21 -0.57
CA CYS A 240 -19.70 -21.77 -0.59
C CYS A 240 -19.32 -21.25 0.80
N ALA A 241 -19.99 -21.71 1.86
CA ALA A 241 -19.81 -21.22 3.23
C ALA A 241 -18.45 -21.61 3.84
N SER A 242 -17.82 -22.70 3.38
CA SER A 242 -16.48 -23.08 3.82
C SER A 242 -15.41 -22.06 3.46
N CYS A 243 -15.61 -21.29 2.38
CA CYS A 243 -14.66 -20.27 1.92
C CYS A 243 -15.21 -18.85 2.11
N HIS A 244 -16.51 -18.63 1.93
CA HIS A 244 -17.20 -17.34 2.09
C HIS A 244 -17.68 -17.12 3.53
N VAL A 245 -16.75 -17.25 4.48
CA VAL A 245 -17.02 -17.11 5.92
C VAL A 245 -17.56 -15.72 6.26
N SER A 246 -17.06 -14.68 5.59
CA SER A 246 -17.54 -13.30 5.80
C SER A 246 -19.00 -13.12 5.38
N GLN A 247 -19.37 -13.55 4.17
CA GLN A 247 -20.75 -13.48 3.70
C GLN A 247 -21.69 -14.28 4.59
N LYS A 248 -21.27 -15.48 5.03
CA LYS A 248 -22.09 -16.30 5.94
C LYS A 248 -22.29 -15.64 7.30
N GLY A 249 -21.21 -15.11 7.88
CA GLY A 249 -21.30 -14.37 9.14
C GLY A 249 -22.13 -13.09 9.04
N ILE A 250 -22.12 -12.41 7.88
CA ILE A 250 -22.95 -11.23 7.62
C ILE A 250 -24.43 -11.62 7.57
N GLN A 251 -24.79 -12.69 6.84
CA GLN A 251 -26.15 -13.22 6.85
C GLN A 251 -26.63 -13.55 8.27
N GLN A 252 -25.72 -14.05 9.12
CA GLN A 252 -26.02 -14.41 10.51
C GLN A 252 -26.03 -13.22 11.48
N GLY A 253 -25.55 -12.03 11.06
CA GLY A 253 -25.46 -10.87 11.96
C GLY A 253 -24.30 -10.94 12.95
N THR A 254 -23.27 -11.76 12.68
CA THR A 254 -22.22 -12.10 13.67
C THR A 254 -20.79 -11.85 13.21
N TYR A 255 -20.56 -11.35 11.99
CA TYR A 255 -19.21 -11.27 11.43
C TYR A 255 -18.34 -10.18 12.04
N VAL A 256 -18.87 -8.96 12.20
CA VAL A 256 -18.13 -7.85 12.79
C VAL A 256 -18.08 -8.06 14.30
N LYS A 257 -16.86 -8.12 14.85
CA LYS A 257 -16.63 -8.31 16.29
C LYS A 257 -17.31 -7.19 17.09
N GLU A 258 -17.96 -7.56 18.19
CA GLU A 258 -18.61 -6.63 19.13
C GLU A 258 -19.73 -5.77 18.55
N LEU A 259 -20.16 -6.06 17.31
CA LEU A 259 -21.34 -5.44 16.69
C LEU A 259 -22.49 -6.45 16.66
N PRO A 260 -23.46 -6.36 17.58
CA PRO A 260 -24.60 -7.27 17.58
C PRO A 260 -25.46 -7.02 16.34
N GLY A 261 -25.85 -8.11 15.67
CA GLY A 261 -26.81 -8.10 14.57
C GLY A 261 -27.79 -9.25 14.72
N ASP A 262 -28.96 -9.10 14.12
CA ASP A 262 -29.93 -10.18 14.02
C ASP A 262 -29.65 -11.03 12.77
N GLU A 263 -29.98 -12.32 12.88
CA GLU A 263 -29.92 -13.24 11.75
C GLU A 263 -30.92 -12.81 10.68
N TRP A 264 -30.44 -12.69 9.44
CA TRP A 264 -31.29 -12.31 8.32
C TRP A 264 -32.32 -13.41 8.03
N TYR A 265 -33.54 -13.05 7.64
CA TYR A 265 -34.58 -14.05 7.38
C TYR A 265 -34.24 -15.00 6.21
N MET A 266 -33.30 -14.62 5.32
CA MET A 266 -32.78 -15.48 4.25
C MET A 266 -31.52 -16.26 4.65
N ALA A 267 -31.00 -16.10 5.88
CA ALA A 267 -29.76 -16.76 6.31
C ALA A 267 -29.85 -18.30 6.39
N SER A 268 -31.08 -18.82 6.48
CA SER A 268 -31.38 -20.25 6.45
C SER A 268 -31.45 -20.84 5.04
N LEU A 269 -31.47 -20.02 4.00
CA LEU A 269 -31.41 -20.49 2.62
C LEU A 269 -29.98 -20.91 2.27
N ASP A 270 -29.87 -21.88 1.36
CA ASP A 270 -28.57 -22.25 0.81
C ASP A 270 -28.13 -21.18 -0.19
N CYS A 271 -26.82 -20.94 -0.29
CA CYS A 271 -26.29 -19.93 -1.21
C CYS A 271 -26.75 -20.19 -2.67
N SER A 272 -26.85 -21.47 -3.04
CA SER A 272 -27.32 -21.94 -4.34
C SER A 272 -28.79 -21.66 -4.65
N ASP A 273 -29.61 -21.35 -3.63
CA ASP A 273 -31.01 -20.98 -3.85
C ASP A 273 -31.13 -19.65 -4.61
N CYS A 274 -30.13 -18.76 -4.46
CA CYS A 274 -30.06 -17.49 -5.19
C CYS A 274 -28.93 -17.46 -6.23
N HIS A 275 -27.78 -18.06 -5.94
CA HIS A 275 -26.61 -18.05 -6.81
C HIS A 275 -26.58 -19.26 -7.74
N GLU A 276 -26.50 -19.04 -9.05
CA GLU A 276 -26.34 -20.12 -10.03
C GLU A 276 -24.94 -20.71 -10.05
N SER A 277 -23.94 -19.89 -9.72
CA SER A 277 -22.53 -20.27 -9.59
C SER A 277 -21.79 -19.20 -8.79
N ALA A 278 -20.54 -19.48 -8.41
CA ALA A 278 -19.66 -18.49 -7.78
C ALA A 278 -19.39 -17.27 -8.68
N PHE A 279 -19.53 -17.40 -10.00
CA PHE A 279 -19.15 -16.38 -10.98
C PHE A 279 -20.32 -15.49 -11.43
N VAL A 280 -21.56 -15.86 -11.09
CA VAL A 280 -22.77 -15.16 -11.54
C VAL A 280 -23.46 -14.53 -10.35
N ARG A 281 -23.56 -13.20 -10.36
CA ARG A 281 -24.31 -12.48 -9.34
C ARG A 281 -25.82 -12.65 -9.56
N PRO A 282 -26.61 -12.89 -8.49
CA PRO A 282 -28.06 -12.90 -8.58
C PRO A 282 -28.60 -11.57 -9.08
N ASN A 283 -29.72 -11.62 -9.80
CA ASN A 283 -30.51 -10.46 -10.20
C ASN A 283 -31.93 -10.58 -9.62
N THR A 284 -32.76 -9.57 -9.87
CA THR A 284 -34.16 -9.55 -9.40
C THR A 284 -34.99 -10.72 -9.88
N ASP A 285 -34.64 -11.34 -11.01
CA ASP A 285 -35.37 -12.49 -11.56
C ASP A 285 -35.20 -13.76 -10.70
N LYS A 286 -34.16 -13.82 -9.87
CA LYS A 286 -33.97 -14.93 -8.93
C LYS A 286 -35.04 -14.98 -7.87
N CYS A 287 -35.45 -13.83 -7.36
CA CYS A 287 -36.52 -13.73 -6.37
C CYS A 287 -37.84 -14.26 -6.94
N VAL A 288 -38.14 -13.95 -8.21
CA VAL A 288 -39.43 -14.32 -8.81
C VAL A 288 -39.55 -15.81 -9.16
N THR A 289 -38.45 -16.58 -9.04
CA THR A 289 -38.49 -18.04 -9.20
C THR A 289 -39.22 -18.72 -8.04
N CYS A 290 -39.16 -18.14 -6.84
CA CYS A 290 -39.86 -18.64 -5.65
C CYS A 290 -41.06 -17.75 -5.25
N HIS A 291 -41.02 -16.46 -5.59
CA HIS A 291 -42.06 -15.49 -5.26
C HIS A 291 -42.80 -15.05 -6.53
N GLU A 292 -44.08 -15.41 -6.66
CA GLU A 292 -44.89 -15.06 -7.85
C GLU A 292 -45.13 -13.54 -8.03
N ASP A 293 -44.80 -12.73 -7.02
CA ASP A 293 -44.96 -11.28 -7.01
C ASP A 293 -43.64 -10.56 -7.29
N ALA A 294 -43.67 -9.60 -8.23
CA ALA A 294 -42.54 -8.75 -8.59
C ALA A 294 -42.04 -7.86 -7.44
N SER A 295 -42.85 -7.67 -6.39
CA SER A 295 -42.51 -6.86 -5.21
C SER A 295 -41.22 -7.29 -4.51
N TYR A 296 -40.82 -8.57 -4.59
CA TYR A 296 -39.55 -9.03 -4.01
C TYR A 296 -38.32 -8.60 -4.83
N GLY A 297 -38.45 -8.48 -6.16
CA GLY A 297 -37.41 -7.90 -7.01
C GLY A 297 -37.26 -6.40 -6.77
N GLU A 298 -38.37 -5.71 -6.52
CA GLU A 298 -38.38 -4.29 -6.12
C GLU A 298 -37.69 -4.11 -4.76
N MET A 299 -37.97 -4.97 -3.78
CA MET A 299 -37.30 -4.96 -2.47
C MET A 299 -35.77 -5.08 -2.59
N MET A 300 -35.27 -6.02 -3.41
CA MET A 300 -33.82 -6.13 -3.67
C MET A 300 -33.26 -4.82 -4.23
N SER A 301 -33.97 -4.21 -5.18
CA SER A 301 -33.55 -2.96 -5.80
C SER A 301 -33.53 -1.79 -4.80
N GLU A 302 -34.50 -1.71 -3.88
CA GLU A 302 -34.56 -0.71 -2.82
C GLU A 302 -33.45 -0.87 -1.79
N ILE A 303 -33.19 -2.10 -1.35
CA ILE A 303 -32.07 -2.44 -0.45
C ILE A 303 -30.75 -1.97 -1.06
N GLN A 304 -30.50 -2.34 -2.33
CA GLN A 304 -29.29 -1.98 -3.03
C GLN A 304 -29.18 -0.46 -3.23
N ALA A 305 -30.29 0.23 -3.51
CA ALA A 305 -30.30 1.68 -3.62
C ALA A 305 -29.94 2.37 -2.29
N SER A 306 -30.51 1.90 -1.17
CA SER A 306 -30.19 2.40 0.18
C SER A 306 -28.72 2.19 0.52
N PHE A 307 -28.21 0.96 0.32
CA PHE A 307 -26.82 0.61 0.55
C PHE A 307 -25.86 1.49 -0.26
N ASN A 308 -26.12 1.62 -1.58
CA ASN A 308 -25.27 2.42 -2.47
C ASN A 308 -25.33 3.92 -2.18
N ALA A 309 -26.38 4.41 -1.52
CA ALA A 309 -26.43 5.79 -1.06
C ALA A 309 -25.56 6.03 0.19
N LYS A 310 -25.45 5.04 1.08
CA LYS A 310 -24.65 5.12 2.32
C LYS A 310 -23.16 4.81 2.08
N LEU A 311 -22.85 3.88 1.18
CA LEU A 311 -21.48 3.42 0.94
C LEU A 311 -20.45 4.54 0.66
N PRO A 312 -20.71 5.53 -0.24
CA PRO A 312 -19.74 6.58 -0.52
C PRO A 312 -19.41 7.46 0.69
N VAL A 313 -20.35 7.61 1.63
CA VAL A 313 -20.12 8.37 2.88
C VAL A 313 -19.13 7.59 3.75
N ALA A 314 -19.39 6.30 3.99
CA ALA A 314 -18.50 5.44 4.77
C ALA A 314 -17.11 5.29 4.14
N GLN A 315 -17.03 5.18 2.81
CA GLN A 315 -15.77 5.16 2.06
C GLN A 315 -14.97 6.44 2.26
N LYS A 316 -15.65 7.59 2.21
CA LYS A 316 -15.01 8.87 2.48
C LYS A 316 -14.46 8.93 3.90
N SER A 317 -15.24 8.50 4.91
CA SER A 317 -14.77 8.46 6.30
C SER A 317 -13.51 7.59 6.43
N ARG A 318 -13.49 6.39 5.82
CA ARG A 318 -12.30 5.54 5.78
C ARG A 318 -11.11 6.24 5.12
N ASP A 319 -11.30 6.85 3.96
CA ASP A 319 -10.22 7.52 3.23
C ASP A 319 -9.65 8.70 4.01
N ASP A 320 -10.52 9.48 4.67
CA ASP A 320 -10.12 10.57 5.57
C ASP A 320 -9.32 10.02 6.78
N MET A 321 -9.72 8.88 7.37
CA MET A 321 -8.96 8.24 8.44
C MET A 321 -7.59 7.76 7.98
N MET A 322 -7.51 7.17 6.78
CA MET A 322 -6.23 6.71 6.21
C MET A 322 -5.28 7.87 5.94
N LEU A 323 -5.79 9.00 5.43
CA LEU A 323 -4.97 10.19 5.12
C LEU A 323 -4.43 10.90 6.36
N ASN A 324 -5.16 10.86 7.48
CA ASN A 324 -4.78 11.58 8.71
C ASN A 324 -4.12 10.68 9.77
N ARG A 325 -3.86 9.41 9.43
CA ARG A 325 -3.36 8.39 10.36
C ARG A 325 -2.11 8.83 11.13
N GLU A 326 -1.13 9.41 10.45
CA GLU A 326 0.16 9.80 11.05
C GLU A 326 0.03 10.88 12.15
N HIS A 327 -1.12 11.54 12.23
CA HIS A 327 -1.41 12.58 13.21
C HIS A 327 -2.31 12.11 14.36
N MET A 328 -2.71 10.83 14.36
CA MET A 328 -3.58 10.25 15.37
C MET A 328 -2.76 9.71 16.55
N SER A 329 -3.28 9.93 17.75
CA SER A 329 -2.81 9.27 18.96
C SER A 329 -3.14 7.77 18.96
N HIS A 330 -2.56 6.98 19.89
CA HIS A 330 -2.74 5.53 19.89
C HIS A 330 -4.21 5.11 20.03
N GLY A 331 -4.96 5.75 20.93
CA GLY A 331 -6.39 5.44 21.08
C GLY A 331 -7.25 5.94 19.91
N GLN A 332 -6.89 7.06 19.27
CA GLN A 332 -7.53 7.48 18.02
C GLN A 332 -7.32 6.46 16.90
N LEU A 333 -6.09 5.94 16.77
CA LEU A 333 -5.76 4.92 15.79
C LEU A 333 -6.57 3.64 15.99
N ALA A 334 -6.76 3.20 17.22
CA ALA A 334 -7.58 2.02 17.51
C ALA A 334 -9.03 2.19 17.01
N LEU A 335 -9.66 3.32 17.30
CA LEU A 335 -11.02 3.65 16.83
C LEU A 335 -11.07 3.78 15.30
N ALA A 336 -10.08 4.46 14.70
CA ALA A 336 -9.97 4.60 13.26
C ALA A 336 -9.79 3.23 12.57
N ASN A 337 -9.06 2.31 13.18
CA ASN A 337 -8.84 0.96 12.68
C ASN A 337 -10.11 0.11 12.70
N GLU A 338 -10.89 0.21 13.78
CA GLU A 338 -12.21 -0.42 13.84
C GLU A 338 -13.12 0.10 12.71
N LEU A 339 -13.15 1.42 12.49
CA LEU A 339 -13.92 2.02 11.40
C LEU A 339 -13.47 1.49 10.04
N ILE A 340 -12.16 1.54 9.77
CA ILE A 340 -11.58 1.08 8.50
C ILE A 340 -11.89 -0.41 8.26
N TYR A 341 -11.85 -1.22 9.32
CA TYR A 341 -12.22 -2.63 9.26
C TYR A 341 -13.69 -2.81 8.86
N ILE A 342 -14.62 -2.15 9.54
CA ILE A 342 -16.07 -2.26 9.23
C ILE A 342 -16.35 -1.83 7.78
N VAL A 343 -15.78 -0.70 7.33
CA VAL A 343 -15.95 -0.25 5.93
C VAL A 343 -15.42 -1.29 4.95
N ARG A 344 -14.30 -1.95 5.24
CA ARG A 344 -13.77 -3.01 4.40
C ARG A 344 -14.69 -4.23 4.34
N VAL A 345 -15.32 -4.61 5.46
CA VAL A 345 -16.34 -5.67 5.49
C VAL A 345 -17.52 -5.33 4.58
N ILE A 346 -18.04 -4.10 4.71
CA ILE A 346 -19.13 -3.57 3.88
C ILE A 346 -18.80 -3.70 2.38
N GLU A 347 -17.60 -3.28 1.99
CA GLU A 347 -17.18 -3.29 0.59
C GLU A 347 -16.97 -4.69 0.01
N LYS A 348 -16.44 -5.60 0.82
CA LYS A 348 -15.99 -6.92 0.37
C LYS A 348 -17.08 -7.98 0.37
N ASP A 349 -18.24 -7.72 0.99
CA ASP A 349 -19.40 -8.60 0.90
C ASP A 349 -19.90 -8.74 -0.56
N GLY A 350 -20.05 -7.62 -1.25
CA GLY A 350 -20.39 -7.58 -2.67
C GLY A 350 -21.88 -7.77 -3.02
N SER A 351 -22.77 -8.05 -2.07
CA SER A 351 -24.22 -8.18 -2.31
C SER A 351 -24.95 -6.84 -2.44
N ALA A 352 -24.27 -5.74 -2.11
CA ALA A 352 -24.86 -4.41 -1.96
C ALA A 352 -26.03 -4.39 -0.96
N GLY A 353 -25.84 -4.99 0.21
CA GLY A 353 -26.80 -4.96 1.30
C GLY A 353 -27.70 -6.20 1.40
N VAL A 354 -27.89 -6.94 0.31
CA VAL A 354 -28.91 -8.00 0.20
C VAL A 354 -28.70 -9.16 1.18
N HIS A 355 -27.45 -9.46 1.52
CA HIS A 355 -27.14 -10.55 2.46
C HIS A 355 -27.68 -10.31 3.88
N ASN A 356 -27.71 -9.05 4.35
CA ASN A 356 -28.34 -8.68 5.62
C ASN A 356 -28.50 -7.14 5.72
N PRO A 357 -29.59 -6.57 5.17
CA PRO A 357 -29.80 -5.13 5.10
C PRO A 357 -29.75 -4.43 6.47
N GLU A 358 -30.38 -5.02 7.48
CA GLU A 358 -30.45 -4.45 8.84
C GLU A 358 -29.08 -4.46 9.53
N TYR A 359 -28.29 -5.52 9.33
CA TYR A 359 -26.93 -5.58 9.85
C TYR A 359 -25.99 -4.60 9.14
N PHE A 360 -26.14 -4.41 7.82
CA PHE A 360 -25.42 -3.35 7.10
C PHE A 360 -25.79 -1.96 7.59
N ASP A 361 -27.06 -1.70 7.88
CA ASP A 361 -27.48 -0.44 8.48
C ASP A 361 -26.81 -0.22 9.84
N THR A 362 -26.74 -1.26 10.67
CA THR A 362 -26.03 -1.23 11.96
C THR A 362 -24.53 -0.97 11.76
N MET A 363 -23.90 -1.56 10.75
CA MET A 363 -22.49 -1.28 10.40
C MET A 363 -22.28 0.17 9.96
N PHE A 364 -23.17 0.73 9.13
CA PHE A 364 -23.09 2.13 8.72
C PHE A 364 -23.26 3.10 9.90
N ASP A 365 -24.19 2.80 10.81
CA ASP A 365 -24.39 3.58 12.02
C ASP A 365 -23.15 3.52 12.93
N LYS A 366 -22.54 2.34 13.07
CA LYS A 366 -21.29 2.17 13.83
C LYS A 366 -20.13 2.94 13.20
N VAL A 367 -20.02 2.98 11.87
CA VAL A 367 -19.01 3.79 11.17
C VAL A 367 -19.19 5.28 11.50
N ALA A 368 -20.42 5.79 11.49
CA ALA A 368 -20.70 7.18 11.84
C ALA A 368 -20.43 7.47 13.33
N GLU A 369 -20.72 6.53 14.22
CA GLU A 369 -20.38 6.59 15.65
C GLU A 369 -18.86 6.69 15.85
N LEU A 370 -18.09 5.80 15.20
CA LEU A 370 -16.64 5.76 15.30
C LEU A 370 -15.99 7.01 14.72
N GLU A 371 -16.49 7.54 13.60
CA GLU A 371 -15.98 8.79 13.02
C GLU A 371 -16.09 9.95 14.02
N LYS A 372 -17.25 10.03 14.70
CA LYS A 372 -17.45 11.01 15.78
C LYS A 372 -16.52 10.72 16.98
N ALA A 373 -16.39 9.46 17.37
CA ALA A 373 -15.53 9.07 18.49
C ALA A 373 -14.06 9.41 18.26
N VAL A 374 -13.53 9.23 17.05
CA VAL A 374 -12.16 9.64 16.68
C VAL A 374 -12.01 11.16 16.79
N ALA A 375 -12.98 11.93 16.27
CA ALA A 375 -12.94 13.39 16.28
C ALA A 375 -13.04 13.99 17.69
N GLU A 376 -13.78 13.33 18.59
CA GLU A 376 -13.98 13.75 19.98
C GLU A 376 -13.00 13.08 20.96
N TYR A 377 -12.11 12.21 20.48
CA TYR A 377 -11.20 11.48 21.33
C TYR A 377 -10.22 12.42 22.05
N VAL A 378 -10.11 12.22 23.35
CA VAL A 378 -9.12 12.88 24.20
C VAL A 378 -8.32 11.77 24.86
N GLU A 379 -7.02 11.74 24.65
CA GLU A 379 -6.14 10.75 25.27
C GLU A 379 -6.32 10.82 26.79
N PRO A 380 -6.65 9.69 27.46
CA PRO A 380 -6.69 9.65 28.90
C PRO A 380 -5.33 10.07 29.43
N VAL A 381 -5.32 10.99 30.41
CA VAL A 381 -4.09 11.28 31.15
C VAL A 381 -3.76 10.01 31.92
N GLU A 382 -2.78 9.24 31.46
CA GLU A 382 -2.35 8.03 32.15
C GLU A 382 -1.93 8.39 33.58
N ALA A 383 -2.54 7.73 34.56
CA ALA A 383 -1.91 7.59 35.86
C ALA A 383 -0.70 6.68 35.65
N GLU A 384 0.51 7.12 36.02
CA GLU A 384 1.74 6.34 35.92
C GLU A 384 1.54 4.93 36.52
N GLU A 385 1.25 3.94 35.68
CA GLU A 385 1.41 2.54 36.01
C GLU A 385 2.72 2.06 35.39
N HIS A 386 3.65 1.68 36.28
CA HIS A 386 4.98 1.19 35.95
C HIS A 386 4.94 -0.01 35.00
N HIS A 387 5.08 0.25 33.70
CA HIS A 387 5.63 -0.71 32.76
C HIS A 387 7.14 -0.49 32.62
N ALA A 388 7.90 -1.58 32.71
CA ALA A 388 9.36 -1.60 32.65
C ALA A 388 9.87 -0.89 31.37
N PRO A 389 11.01 -0.18 31.45
CA PRO A 389 11.38 0.79 30.42
C PRO A 389 11.74 0.10 29.11
N ALA A 390 11.00 0.42 28.05
CA ALA A 390 11.53 0.46 26.70
C ALA A 390 12.53 1.64 26.64
N MET A 391 13.69 1.39 26.04
CA MET A 391 14.81 2.33 26.02
C MET A 391 14.43 3.66 25.38
N GLU A 392 14.57 4.73 26.16
CA GLU A 392 14.47 6.13 25.73
C GLU A 392 15.56 6.45 24.69
N ALA A 393 15.15 7.03 23.55
CA ALA A 393 16.03 7.79 22.68
C ALA A 393 15.83 9.28 22.97
N HIS A 394 16.90 9.87 23.50
CA HIS A 394 17.16 11.28 23.81
C HIS A 394 16.33 12.33 23.07
N GLY A 395 15.64 13.17 23.86
CA GLY A 395 15.30 14.53 23.48
C GLY A 395 16.43 15.50 23.80
N GLU A 396 16.55 16.57 23.00
CA GLU A 396 17.15 17.84 23.41
C GLU A 396 16.17 18.98 23.11
N GLU A 397 16.22 19.96 24.01
CA GLU A 397 15.16 20.89 24.39
C GLU A 397 14.88 22.02 23.38
N ALA A 398 13.63 22.47 23.41
CA ALA A 398 13.16 23.70 22.80
C ALA A 398 13.47 24.91 23.70
N ASP A 399 14.00 25.98 23.11
CA ASP A 399 13.99 27.31 23.72
C ASP A 399 12.94 28.20 23.04
N ALA A 400 12.03 28.73 23.84
CA ALA A 400 10.92 29.57 23.43
C ALA A 400 11.32 31.05 23.43
N HIS A 401 11.03 31.77 22.33
CA HIS A 401 10.87 33.23 22.39
C HIS A 401 9.76 33.75 21.48
N ALA A 402 8.99 34.67 22.07
CA ALA A 402 7.80 35.32 21.55
C ALA A 402 8.07 36.23 20.34
N ALA A 403 7.06 36.34 19.47
CA ALA A 403 7.00 37.27 18.34
C ALA A 403 6.99 38.75 18.81
N PRO A 404 7.43 39.72 17.98
CA PRO A 404 6.57 40.16 16.87
C PRO A 404 7.27 40.60 15.56
N ALA A 405 6.49 40.46 14.49
CA ALA A 405 6.36 41.31 13.29
C ALA A 405 7.52 41.51 12.28
N GLU A 406 7.13 41.22 11.03
CA GLU A 406 7.61 41.71 9.73
C GLU A 406 8.91 41.13 9.09
N GLU A 407 8.69 40.69 7.84
CA GLU A 407 9.62 40.45 6.72
C GLU A 407 10.28 39.07 6.48
N ALA A 408 10.47 38.84 5.17
CA ALA A 408 11.16 37.76 4.46
C ALA A 408 10.45 36.40 4.37
N HIS A 409 9.67 36.22 3.30
CA HIS A 409 9.29 34.90 2.82
C HIS A 409 10.55 34.10 2.49
N GLY A 410 10.87 33.11 3.31
CA GLY A 410 11.76 32.01 2.95
C GLY A 410 11.20 31.25 1.74
N PRO A 411 11.99 30.33 1.14
CA PRO A 411 11.54 29.59 -0.01
C PRO A 411 10.25 28.81 0.34
N VAL A 412 9.20 29.03 -0.45
CA VAL A 412 7.85 28.46 -0.23
C VAL A 412 7.85 26.94 -0.42
N ASN A 413 8.88 26.40 -1.10
CA ASN A 413 9.09 24.97 -1.32
C ASN A 413 10.56 24.64 -1.04
N SER A 414 10.85 23.38 -0.68
CA SER A 414 12.22 22.93 -0.45
C SER A 414 13.11 23.13 -1.68
N GLU A 415 14.42 23.30 -1.49
CA GLU A 415 15.37 23.40 -2.61
C GLU A 415 15.32 22.16 -3.51
N GLU A 416 15.04 20.98 -2.94
CA GLU A 416 14.86 19.71 -3.64
C GLU A 416 13.60 19.70 -4.54
N LEU A 417 12.46 20.18 -4.03
CA LEU A 417 11.24 20.33 -4.84
C LEU A 417 11.40 21.39 -5.93
N MET A 418 12.15 22.46 -5.65
CA MET A 418 12.44 23.50 -6.63
C MET A 418 13.44 23.02 -7.70
N ALA A 419 14.37 22.12 -7.37
CA ALA A 419 15.27 21.48 -8.33
C ALA A 419 14.53 20.53 -9.29
N ASN A 420 13.44 19.88 -8.84
CA ASN A 420 12.58 19.06 -9.69
C ASN A 420 11.85 19.86 -10.80
N LEU A 421 11.92 21.20 -10.77
CA LEU A 421 11.35 22.06 -11.80
C LEU A 421 12.29 22.31 -12.98
N ASP A 422 13.56 21.91 -12.88
CA ASP A 422 14.53 22.07 -13.97
C ASP A 422 14.11 21.25 -15.20
N GLY A 423 13.90 21.92 -16.33
CA GLY A 423 13.37 21.34 -17.57
C GLY A 423 11.84 21.36 -17.72
N ILE A 424 11.10 21.81 -16.71
CA ILE A 424 9.64 22.02 -16.75
C ILE A 424 9.21 23.41 -16.26
N GLU A 425 10.11 24.39 -16.38
CA GLU A 425 9.90 25.75 -15.87
C GLU A 425 8.71 26.44 -16.54
N VAL A 426 8.43 26.09 -17.79
CA VAL A 426 7.26 26.52 -18.56
C VAL A 426 6.58 25.32 -19.20
N ILE A 427 5.33 25.06 -18.82
CA ILE A 427 4.54 23.94 -19.33
C ILE A 427 3.57 24.43 -20.40
N ASN A 428 3.59 23.81 -21.58
CA ASN A 428 2.62 24.07 -22.63
C ASN A 428 1.36 23.21 -22.43
N LEU A 429 0.38 23.74 -21.69
CA LEU A 429 -0.85 23.02 -21.36
C LEU A 429 -1.71 22.72 -22.61
N GLY A 430 -1.65 23.58 -23.63
CA GLY A 430 -2.43 23.39 -24.85
C GLY A 430 -1.89 22.26 -25.72
N GLU A 431 -0.56 22.12 -25.83
CA GLU A 431 0.04 21.03 -26.60
C GLU A 431 -0.20 19.66 -25.95
N LYS A 432 -0.13 19.60 -24.62
CA LYS A 432 -0.31 18.35 -23.87
C LYS A 432 -1.77 17.90 -23.76
N TYR A 433 -2.71 18.82 -23.57
CA TYR A 433 -4.10 18.47 -23.24
C TYR A 433 -5.14 19.03 -24.21
N ALA A 434 -4.80 19.95 -25.11
CA ALA A 434 -5.76 20.55 -26.06
C ALA A 434 -5.15 20.83 -27.44
N PRO A 435 -4.56 19.81 -28.11
CA PRO A 435 -3.77 20.01 -29.34
C PRO A 435 -4.57 20.62 -30.50
N ASN A 436 -5.91 20.48 -30.49
CA ASN A 436 -6.82 21.02 -31.49
C ASN A 436 -7.58 22.30 -31.02
N GLY A 437 -7.05 23.02 -30.03
CA GLY A 437 -7.68 24.20 -29.45
C GLY A 437 -7.82 25.39 -30.41
N LYS A 438 -8.97 26.08 -30.38
CA LYS A 438 -9.23 27.28 -31.22
C LYS A 438 -8.53 28.57 -30.74
N LYS A 439 -7.83 28.53 -29.60
CA LYS A 439 -7.14 29.67 -28.98
C LYS A 439 -5.65 29.33 -28.81
N PRO A 440 -4.75 30.32 -28.81
CA PRO A 440 -3.33 30.10 -28.51
C PRO A 440 -3.14 29.30 -27.22
N ALA A 441 -2.19 28.38 -27.21
CA ALA A 441 -1.95 27.51 -26.07
C ALA A 441 -1.52 28.30 -24.82
N VAL A 442 -1.99 27.88 -23.65
CA VAL A 442 -1.57 28.49 -22.38
C VAL A 442 -0.18 27.98 -22.03
N LYS A 443 0.78 28.88 -22.02
CA LYS A 443 2.11 28.65 -21.44
C LYS A 443 2.04 28.93 -19.95
N PHE A 444 2.07 27.88 -19.16
CA PHE A 444 2.04 27.97 -17.71
C PHE A 444 3.47 28.13 -17.19
N GLU A 445 3.77 29.31 -16.66
CA GLU A 445 5.05 29.64 -16.02
C GLU A 445 5.14 28.92 -14.67
N HIS A 446 5.45 27.62 -14.69
CA HIS A 446 5.38 26.70 -13.56
C HIS A 446 6.31 27.12 -12.43
N LYS A 447 7.57 27.45 -12.77
CA LYS A 447 8.56 27.92 -11.79
C LYS A 447 8.12 29.20 -11.06
N ALA A 448 7.58 30.17 -11.81
CA ALA A 448 7.11 31.43 -11.23
C ALA A 448 5.90 31.25 -10.29
N HIS A 449 5.11 30.18 -10.47
CA HIS A 449 4.04 29.81 -9.54
C HIS A 449 4.61 29.08 -8.31
N ALA A 450 5.53 28.13 -8.50
CA ALA A 450 6.18 27.39 -7.41
C ALA A 450 7.05 28.29 -6.50
N GLU A 451 7.61 29.38 -7.02
CA GLU A 451 8.32 30.38 -6.19
C GLU A 451 7.40 31.12 -5.21
N LYS A 452 6.08 31.09 -5.43
CA LYS A 452 5.10 31.89 -4.67
C LYS A 452 4.00 31.06 -4.02
N LEU A 453 3.91 29.78 -4.35
CA LEU A 453 2.87 28.87 -3.93
C LEU A 453 3.50 27.52 -3.58
N GLU A 454 3.07 26.94 -2.47
CA GLU A 454 3.48 25.58 -2.12
C GLU A 454 3.03 24.62 -3.21
N CYS A 455 3.89 23.66 -3.58
CA CYS A 455 3.62 22.67 -4.63
C CYS A 455 2.35 21.87 -4.34
N THR A 456 2.08 21.62 -3.06
CA THR A 456 0.87 20.96 -2.55
C THR A 456 -0.42 21.71 -2.89
N ASN A 457 -0.38 22.99 -3.27
CA ASN A 457 -1.59 23.71 -3.70
C ASN A 457 -2.14 23.18 -5.04
N CYS A 458 -1.27 22.66 -5.89
CA CYS A 458 -1.64 22.13 -7.20
C CYS A 458 -1.48 20.61 -7.27
N HIS A 459 -0.54 20.06 -6.51
CA HIS A 459 -0.16 18.65 -6.56
C HIS A 459 -0.63 17.87 -5.34
N SER A 460 -1.19 16.68 -5.59
CA SER A 460 -1.43 15.69 -4.53
C SER A 460 -0.12 14.97 -4.18
N ASP A 461 0.81 14.90 -5.13
CA ASP A 461 2.18 14.47 -4.95
C ASP A 461 3.11 15.43 -5.71
N PRO A 462 3.74 16.40 -5.00
CA PRO A 462 4.70 17.34 -5.56
C PRO A 462 5.94 16.70 -6.21
N GLU A 463 6.41 15.56 -5.71
CA GLU A 463 7.62 14.90 -6.21
C GLU A 463 7.33 14.10 -7.48
N GLY A 464 6.17 13.44 -7.55
CA GLY A 464 5.67 12.75 -8.74
C GLY A 464 4.97 13.67 -9.75
N GLY A 465 4.78 14.95 -9.44
CA GLY A 465 4.12 15.92 -10.30
C GLY A 465 2.62 15.65 -10.52
N VAL A 466 1.98 14.86 -9.66
CA VAL A 466 0.57 14.47 -9.79
C VAL A 466 -0.32 15.62 -9.36
N LEU A 467 -1.23 16.07 -10.24
CA LEU A 467 -2.15 17.15 -9.93
C LEU A 467 -3.30 16.67 -9.03
N LYS A 468 -3.77 17.52 -8.12
CA LYS A 468 -4.96 17.28 -7.27
C LYS A 468 -6.26 17.12 -8.05
N VAL A 469 -6.23 17.44 -9.35
CA VAL A 469 -7.38 17.27 -10.24
C VAL A 469 -6.98 16.33 -11.37
N GLU A 470 -7.83 15.36 -11.64
CA GLU A 470 -7.70 14.54 -12.84
C GLU A 470 -7.89 15.41 -14.08
N VAL A 471 -6.91 15.36 -14.99
CA VAL A 471 -6.99 16.04 -16.27
C VAL A 471 -7.26 14.99 -17.35
N PRO A 472 -8.42 15.04 -18.02
CA PRO A 472 -8.71 14.16 -19.15
C PRO A 472 -7.65 14.30 -20.26
N GLU A 473 -7.43 13.25 -21.03
CA GLU A 473 -6.46 13.23 -22.14
C GLU A 473 -6.67 14.37 -23.15
N GLU A 474 -7.93 14.78 -23.38
CA GLU A 474 -8.26 15.94 -24.20
C GLU A 474 -9.26 16.87 -23.49
N VAL A 475 -8.93 18.16 -23.39
CA VAL A 475 -9.80 19.19 -22.81
C VAL A 475 -10.38 20.11 -23.90
N LYS A 476 -11.71 20.32 -23.88
CA LYS A 476 -12.43 21.12 -24.88
C LYS A 476 -13.20 22.29 -24.26
N GLY A 477 -13.16 23.44 -24.94
CA GLY A 477 -13.90 24.64 -24.54
C GLY A 477 -13.47 25.21 -23.19
N THR A 478 -14.28 26.11 -22.63
CA THR A 478 -14.04 26.75 -21.31
C THR A 478 -14.65 25.98 -20.13
N ASN A 479 -15.41 24.92 -20.41
CA ASN A 479 -15.99 24.04 -19.41
C ASN A 479 -15.04 22.86 -19.11
N ASN A 480 -13.82 23.18 -18.64
CA ASN A 480 -12.79 22.18 -18.37
C ASN A 480 -12.18 22.34 -16.96
N VAL A 481 -11.38 21.34 -16.57
CA VAL A 481 -10.80 21.24 -15.22
C VAL A 481 -9.90 22.43 -14.85
N PHE A 482 -9.16 22.99 -15.81
CA PHE A 482 -8.33 24.19 -15.57
C PHE A 482 -9.17 25.45 -15.30
N HIS A 483 -10.35 25.57 -15.94
CA HIS A 483 -11.25 26.72 -15.77
C HIS A 483 -12.23 26.58 -14.59
N LYS A 484 -12.49 25.36 -14.12
CA LYS A 484 -13.49 25.09 -13.08
C LYS A 484 -12.91 24.67 -11.74
N LYS A 485 -11.74 24.05 -11.72
CA LYS A 485 -11.22 23.37 -10.52
C LYS A 485 -9.80 23.76 -10.15
N LEU A 486 -8.94 24.10 -11.11
CA LEU A 486 -7.52 24.37 -10.83
C LEU A 486 -7.17 25.87 -10.95
N CYS A 487 -6.80 26.33 -12.15
CA CYS A 487 -6.21 27.64 -12.34
C CYS A 487 -7.18 28.80 -12.03
N ILE A 488 -8.38 28.78 -12.59
CA ILE A 488 -9.33 29.90 -12.42
C ILE A 488 -9.92 29.96 -11.02
N THR A 489 -10.10 28.81 -10.36
CA THR A 489 -10.58 28.73 -8.97
C THR A 489 -9.59 29.41 -8.04
N CYS A 490 -8.31 29.02 -8.10
CA CYS A 490 -7.24 29.66 -7.34
C CYS A 490 -7.10 31.15 -7.69
N HIS A 491 -7.17 31.52 -8.99
CA HIS A 491 -7.09 32.93 -9.38
C HIS A 491 -8.25 33.78 -8.85
N LYS A 492 -9.44 33.19 -8.71
CA LYS A 492 -10.62 33.85 -8.13
C LYS A 492 -10.45 34.05 -6.62
N GLU A 493 -9.92 33.05 -5.92
CA GLU A 493 -9.65 33.10 -4.48
C GLU A 493 -8.55 34.10 -4.14
N LYS A 494 -7.43 34.08 -4.88
CA LYS A 494 -6.28 34.98 -4.71
C LYS A 494 -6.47 36.35 -5.37
N LYS A 495 -7.63 36.63 -5.97
CA LYS A 495 -8.00 37.90 -6.63
C LYS A 495 -6.99 38.38 -7.70
N VAL A 496 -6.38 37.45 -8.44
CA VAL A 496 -5.46 37.75 -9.54
C VAL A 496 -6.16 37.77 -10.91
N LYS A 497 -5.46 38.27 -11.94
CA LYS A 497 -6.03 38.42 -13.30
C LYS A 497 -6.48 37.07 -13.86
N LYS A 498 -7.69 37.05 -14.43
CA LYS A 498 -8.37 35.85 -14.97
C LYS A 498 -8.97 36.04 -16.37
N SER A 499 -8.57 37.09 -17.08
CA SER A 499 -9.09 37.34 -18.43
C SER A 499 -8.48 36.36 -19.43
N CYS A 500 -9.26 35.92 -20.41
CA CYS A 500 -8.81 34.93 -21.41
C CYS A 500 -7.51 35.36 -22.11
N ASN A 501 -7.34 36.65 -22.41
CA ASN A 501 -6.14 37.17 -23.07
C ASN A 501 -4.91 37.24 -22.17
N THR A 502 -5.07 37.12 -20.85
CA THR A 502 -3.94 37.02 -19.92
C THR A 502 -3.30 35.63 -19.97
N CYS A 503 -4.11 34.59 -20.19
CA CYS A 503 -3.67 33.19 -20.23
C CYS A 503 -3.38 32.70 -21.66
N HIS A 504 -4.21 33.08 -22.63
CA HIS A 504 -4.06 32.74 -24.05
C HIS A 504 -3.42 33.90 -24.82
N LYS A 505 -2.18 34.26 -24.42
CA LYS A 505 -1.40 35.30 -25.11
C LYS A 505 -1.10 34.83 -26.54
N LYS A 506 -1.21 35.75 -27.51
CA LYS A 506 -0.87 35.47 -28.92
C LYS A 506 0.63 35.34 -29.12
#